data_AF-A0A9J6PES9-F1
#
_entry.id   AF-A0A9J6PES9-F1
#
_cell.length_a   1.000
_cell.length_b   1.000
_cell.length_c   1.000
_cell.angle_alpha   90.00
_cell.angle_beta   90.00
_cell.angle_gamma   90.00
#
_symmetry.space_group_name_H-M   'P 1'
#
loop_
_entity.id
_entity.type
_entity.pdbx_description
1 polymer ?
#
loop_
_entity_poly.entity_id
_entity_poly.type
_entity_poly.pdbx_seq_one_letter_code
_entity_poly.pdbx_strand_id
1 'polypeptide(L)'
;MRLTEAQVTAVRNALDVEPVEEENPAMETLRNALGDHTFYLGQEGLFVFEPVPADQANGAGTPAQLILVAAWTDEERKAVQAVEPQVTNVTVDLDDAGPAAS
;
A
#
# COMPACT_ATOMS: atom_id res chain seq x y z
N MET A 1 5.50 -0.63 4.62
CA MET A 1 6.92 -0.48 4.20
C MET A 1 7.06 0.41 2.95
N ARG A 2 8.27 0.90 2.63
CA ARG A 2 8.56 1.55 1.33
C ARG A 2 8.88 0.49 0.27
N LEU A 3 8.11 0.47 -0.81
CA LEU A 3 8.26 -0.46 -1.93
C LEU A 3 9.34 0.03 -2.90
N THR A 4 10.02 -0.91 -3.56
CA THR A 4 10.88 -0.62 -4.71
C THR A 4 10.06 -0.42 -5.99
N GLU A 5 10.64 0.14 -7.05
CA GLU A 5 9.95 0.31 -8.34
C GLU A 5 9.43 -1.03 -8.92
N ALA A 6 10.19 -2.12 -8.74
CA ALA A 6 9.76 -3.45 -9.16
C ALA A 6 8.53 -3.93 -8.37
N GLN A 7 8.52 -3.71 -7.05
CA GLN A 7 7.39 -4.08 -6.19
C GLN A 7 6.16 -3.20 -6.46
N VAL A 8 6.35 -1.90 -6.75
CA VAL A 8 5.27 -1.02 -7.20
C VAL A 8 4.67 -1.53 -8.52
N THR A 9 5.50 -2.04 -9.43
CA THR A 9 5.04 -2.65 -10.68
C THR A 9 4.23 -3.91 -10.44
N ALA A 10 4.66 -4.79 -9.52
CA ALA A 10 3.90 -5.97 -9.11
C ALA A 10 2.52 -5.59 -8.56
N VAL A 11 2.46 -4.60 -7.65
CA VAL A 11 1.19 -4.09 -7.09
C VAL A 11 0.27 -3.54 -8.19
N ARG A 12 0.82 -2.73 -9.10
CA ARG A 12 0.08 -2.16 -10.22
C ARG A 12 -0.52 -3.25 -11.10
N ASN A 13 0.27 -4.26 -11.46
CA ASN A 13 -0.19 -5.35 -12.31
C ASN A 13 -1.25 -6.23 -11.64
N ALA A 14 -1.17 -6.39 -10.31
CA ALA A 14 -2.12 -7.19 -9.54
C ALA A 14 -3.46 -6.47 -9.29
N LEU A 15 -3.43 -5.15 -9.06
CA LEU A 15 -4.59 -4.41 -8.53
C LEU A 15 -5.04 -3.23 -9.41
N ASP A 16 -4.28 -2.86 -10.45
CA ASP A 16 -4.52 -1.68 -11.28
C ASP A 16 -4.59 -0.38 -10.46
N VAL A 17 -3.64 -0.22 -9.52
CA VAL A 17 -3.56 0.94 -8.63
C VAL A 17 -2.16 1.54 -8.54
N GLU A 18 -2.14 2.85 -8.36
CA GLU A 18 -0.93 3.66 -8.37
C GLU A 18 -0.69 4.23 -6.96
N PRO A 19 0.59 4.29 -6.53
CA PRO A 19 0.91 4.92 -5.28
C PRO A 19 0.67 6.43 -5.35
N VAL A 20 0.47 7.04 -4.18
CA VAL A 20 0.49 8.50 -4.04
C VAL A 20 1.85 9.02 -4.50
N GLU A 21 1.85 10.02 -5.38
CA GLU A 21 3.06 10.62 -5.92
C GLU A 21 3.99 11.13 -4.80
N GLU A 22 5.30 10.87 -4.93
CA GLU A 22 6.31 11.27 -3.94
C GLU A 22 6.38 12.80 -3.74
N GLU A 23 6.00 13.57 -4.77
CA GLU A 23 5.97 15.03 -4.79
C GLU A 23 4.67 15.61 -4.21
N ASN A 24 3.74 14.76 -3.75
CA ASN A 24 2.49 15.20 -3.15
C ASN A 24 2.77 16.06 -1.91
N PRO A 25 2.18 17.26 -1.78
CA PRO A 25 2.40 18.15 -0.63
C PRO A 25 2.13 17.51 0.74
N ALA A 26 1.26 16.50 0.80
CA ALA A 26 0.95 15.79 2.04
C ALA A 26 2.01 14.73 2.41
N MET A 27 2.92 14.36 1.50
CA MET A 27 3.82 13.22 1.65
C MET A 27 4.73 13.33 2.89
N GLU A 28 5.29 14.51 3.17
CA GLU A 28 6.11 14.73 4.37
C GLU A 28 5.29 14.52 5.64
N THR A 29 4.05 15.03 5.67
CA THR A 29 3.14 14.87 6.82
C THR A 29 2.74 13.42 7.01
N LEU A 30 2.43 12.70 5.93
CA LEU A 30 2.11 11.27 5.97
C LEU A 30 3.27 10.46 6.54
N ARG A 31 4.51 10.70 6.10
CA ARG A 31 5.69 10.00 6.62
C ARG A 31 5.97 10.30 8.08
N ASN A 32 5.80 11.55 8.50
CA ASN A 32 5.97 11.94 9.90
C ASN A 32 4.93 11.28 10.81
N ALA A 33 3.70 11.07 10.33
CA ALA A 33 2.60 10.51 11.10
C ALA A 33 2.54 8.97 11.08
N LEU A 34 2.82 8.37 9.92
CA LEU A 34 2.58 6.95 9.65
C LEU A 34 3.87 6.16 9.36
N GLY A 35 5.02 6.83 9.32
CA GLY A 35 6.30 6.21 8.97
C GLY A 35 6.58 6.20 7.47
N ASP A 36 7.78 5.74 7.11
CA ASP A 36 8.23 5.74 5.73
C ASP A 36 7.62 4.57 4.94
N HIS A 37 6.57 4.87 4.17
CA HIS A 37 5.78 3.90 3.42
C HIS A 37 5.49 4.37 2.01
N THR A 38 5.21 3.41 1.13
CA THR A 38 4.53 3.67 -0.13
C THR A 38 3.02 3.66 0.13
N PHE A 39 2.40 4.82 -0.04
CA PHE A 39 0.98 5.01 0.27
C PHE A 39 0.10 4.80 -0.96
N TYR A 40 -1.09 4.25 -0.76
CA TYR A 40 -2.10 4.06 -1.79
C TYR A 40 -3.42 4.67 -1.31
N LEU A 41 -4.13 5.37 -2.20
CA LEU A 41 -5.45 5.94 -1.90
C LEU A 41 -6.55 5.03 -2.41
N GLY A 42 -7.54 4.76 -1.57
CA GLY A 42 -8.71 3.95 -1.90
C GLY A 42 -10.00 4.55 -1.36
N GLN A 43 -11.09 3.80 -1.50
CA GLN A 43 -12.43 4.29 -1.11
C GLN A 43 -12.60 4.48 0.39
N GLU A 44 -11.89 3.68 1.21
CA GLU A 44 -11.98 3.72 2.68
C GLU A 44 -10.97 4.69 3.30
N GLY A 45 -9.88 4.99 2.58
CA GLY A 45 -8.85 5.90 3.05
C GLY A 45 -7.49 5.66 2.42
N LEU A 46 -6.47 5.74 3.26
CA LEU A 46 -5.07 5.57 2.94
C LEU A 46 -4.58 4.18 3.37
N PHE A 47 -3.89 3.52 2.47
CA PHE A 47 -3.39 2.17 2.65
C PHE A 47 -1.88 2.09 2.47
N VAL A 48 -1.29 1.06 3.05
CA VAL A 48 0.10 0.66 2.84
C VAL A 48 0.18 -0.85 2.69
N PHE A 49 1.26 -1.34 2.07
CA PHE A 49 1.59 -2.75 2.08
C PHE A 49 2.57 -3.07 3.21
N GLU A 50 2.29 -4.14 3.95
CA GLU A 50 3.22 -4.73 4.90
C GLU A 50 3.50 -6.20 4.55
N PRO A 51 4.72 -6.69 4.77
CA PRO A 51 5.06 -8.07 4.46
C PRO A 51 4.27 -9.03 5.35
N VAL A 52 3.78 -10.11 4.76
CA VAL A 52 3.20 -11.22 5.53
C VAL A 52 4.34 -11.95 6.25
N PRO A 53 4.23 -12.20 7.56
CA PRO A 53 5.25 -12.94 8.31
C PRO A 53 5.60 -14.28 7.66
N ALA A 54 6.88 -14.64 7.66
CA ALA A 54 7.40 -15.83 6.96
C ALA A 54 6.79 -17.15 7.47
N ASP A 55 6.33 -17.20 8.72
CA ASP A 55 5.61 -18.34 9.30
C ASP A 55 4.15 -18.47 8.79
N GLN A 56 3.63 -17.43 8.13
CA GLN A 56 2.30 -17.39 7.53
C GLN A 56 2.35 -17.40 5.99
N ALA A 57 3.50 -17.14 5.39
CA ALA A 57 3.72 -17.22 3.95
C ALA A 57 3.81 -18.68 3.48
N ASN A 58 2.86 -19.12 2.64
CA ASN A 58 2.87 -20.46 2.05
C ASN A 58 3.47 -20.42 0.64
N GLY A 59 4.77 -20.67 0.49
CA GLY A 59 5.41 -20.84 -0.82
C GLY A 59 6.67 -20.00 -1.02
N ALA A 60 7.11 -19.90 -2.28
CA ALA A 60 8.16 -18.98 -2.70
C ALA A 60 7.52 -17.64 -3.11
N GLY A 61 8.16 -16.52 -2.77
CA GLY A 61 7.69 -15.16 -3.08
C GLY A 61 7.79 -14.23 -1.87
N THR A 62 7.30 -13.00 -2.05
CA THR A 62 7.27 -11.96 -1.01
C THR A 62 5.82 -11.46 -0.86
N PRO A 63 4.94 -12.25 -0.20
CA PRO A 63 3.56 -11.84 0.02
C PRO A 63 3.50 -10.61 0.90
N ALA A 64 2.71 -9.62 0.48
CA ALA A 64 2.41 -8.42 1.23
C ALA A 64 0.91 -8.18 1.32
N GLN A 65 0.46 -7.81 2.51
CA GLN A 65 -0.93 -7.54 2.83
C GLN A 65 -1.20 -6.04 2.73
N LEU A 66 -2.31 -5.66 2.09
CA LEU A 66 -2.80 -4.29 2.10
C LEU A 66 -3.46 -3.98 3.45
N ILE A 67 -3.03 -2.89 4.08
CA ILE A 67 -3.47 -2.47 5.41
C ILE A 67 -3.99 -1.03 5.33
N LEU A 68 -5.20 -0.80 5.85
CA LEU A 68 -5.76 0.54 6.04
C LEU A 68 -5.10 1.18 7.26
N VAL A 69 -4.48 2.34 7.07
CA VAL A 69 -3.73 3.07 8.13
C VAL A 69 -4.34 4.42 8.46
N ALA A 70 -5.13 4.99 7.56
CA ALA A 70 -5.91 6.18 7.83
C ALA A 70 -7.25 6.11 7.08
N ALA A 71 -8.35 6.51 7.73
CA ALA A 71 -9.67 6.52 7.12
C ALA A 71 -10.09 7.94 6.74
N TRP A 72 -10.92 8.07 5.70
CA TRP A 72 -11.52 9.36 5.35
C TRP A 72 -12.37 9.90 6.51
N THR A 73 -12.25 11.20 6.80
CA THR A 73 -13.02 11.87 7.86
C THR A 73 -14.29 12.55 7.34
N ASP A 74 -14.42 12.67 6.03
CA ASP A 74 -15.51 13.36 5.36
C ASP A 74 -15.88 12.66 4.04
N GLU A 75 -17.12 12.86 3.60
CA GLU A 75 -17.65 12.28 2.35
C GLU A 75 -16.96 12.85 1.11
N GLU A 76 -16.38 14.05 1.21
CA GLU A 76 -15.61 14.70 0.13
C GLU A 76 -14.19 14.12 -0.02
N ARG A 77 -13.77 13.24 0.89
CA ARG A 77 -12.44 12.60 0.93
C ARG A 77 -11.30 13.61 0.85
N LYS A 78 -11.43 14.72 1.59
CA LYS A 78 -10.42 15.79 1.62
C LYS A 78 -9.44 15.64 2.78
N ALA A 79 -9.84 14.95 3.84
CA ALA A 79 -8.99 14.69 4.99
C ALA A 79 -9.07 13.21 5.41
N VAL A 80 -7.91 12.69 5.83
CA VAL A 80 -7.79 11.38 6.47
C VAL A 80 -7.35 11.55 7.92
N GLN A 81 -7.75 10.61 8.76
CA GLN A 81 -7.27 10.50 10.13
C GLN A 81 -6.67 9.11 10.34
N ALA A 82 -5.51 9.05 11.00
CA ALA A 82 -4.88 7.79 11.36
C ALA A 82 -5.84 6.93 12.20
N VAL A 83 -5.91 5.65 11.88
CA VAL A 83 -6.72 4.66 12.59
C VAL A 83 -5.82 3.55 13.13
N GLU A 84 -6.34 2.71 14.02
CA GLU A 84 -5.68 1.43 14.30
C GLU A 84 -5.55 0.66 12.98
N PRO A 85 -4.36 0.12 12.64
CA PRO A 85 -4.15 -0.55 11.37
C PRO A 85 -5.13 -1.71 11.17
N GLN A 86 -5.85 -1.72 10.04
CA GLN A 86 -6.82 -2.77 9.71
C GLN A 86 -6.34 -3.58 8.53
N VAL A 87 -6.15 -4.88 8.76
CA VAL A 87 -5.77 -5.83 7.73
C VAL A 87 -6.96 -6.05 6.79
N THR A 88 -6.74 -5.84 5.50
CA THR A 88 -7.74 -6.18 4.47
C THR A 88 -7.58 -7.63 4.02
N ASN A 89 -8.48 -8.13 3.17
CA ASN A 89 -8.34 -9.44 2.53
C ASN A 89 -7.49 -9.41 1.24
N VAL A 90 -6.83 -8.28 0.93
CA VAL A 90 -6.04 -8.10 -0.30
C VAL A 90 -4.57 -8.39 -0.03
N THR A 91 -4.06 -9.48 -0.63
CA THR A 91 -2.66 -9.88 -0.57
C THR A 91 -2.08 -9.87 -1.99
N VAL A 92 -0.86 -9.36 -2.15
CA VAL A 92 -0.12 -9.33 -3.41
C VAL A 92 1.23 -10.00 -3.21
N ASP A 93 1.68 -10.81 -4.16
CA ASP A 93 3.07 -11.26 -4.21
C ASP A 93 3.93 -10.19 -4.87
N LEU A 94 4.85 -9.59 -4.12
CA LEU A 94 5.69 -8.50 -4.60
C LEU A 94 6.83 -8.95 -5.52
N ASP A 95 7.11 -10.26 -5.58
CA ASP A 95 8.07 -10.84 -6.51
C ASP A 95 7.42 -11.20 -7.86
N ASP A 96 6.09 -11.28 -7.91
CA ASP A 96 5.34 -11.51 -9.14
C ASP A 96 5.09 -10.18 -9.86
N ALA A 97 6.13 -9.71 -10.57
CA ALA A 97 6.03 -8.52 -11.39
C ALA A 97 5.02 -8.65 -12.55
N GLY A 98 4.34 -9.79 -12.74
CA GLY A 98 3.55 -10.09 -13.93
C GLY A 98 4.41 -10.13 -15.21
N PRO A 99 3.87 -10.56 -16.36
CA PRO A 99 4.61 -10.43 -17.61
C PRO A 99 4.82 -8.95 -17.90
N ALA A 100 6.09 -8.52 -17.99
CA ALA A 100 6.42 -7.20 -18.52
C ALA A 100 5.70 -7.04 -19.87
N ALA A 101 4.79 -6.07 -19.95
CA ALA A 101 4.07 -5.77 -21.18
C ALA A 101 5.10 -5.62 -22.31
N SER A 102 5.07 -6.58 -23.24
CA SER A 102 6.00 -6.69 -24.36
C SER A 102 5.64 -5.72 -25.49
#